data_AF-A0A4Q3X1I9-F1
#
_entry.id   AF-A0A4Q3X1I9-F1
#
_cell.length_a   1.000
_cell.length_b   1.000
_cell.length_c   1.000
_cell.angle_alpha   90.00
_cell.angle_beta   90.00
_cell.angle_gamma   90.00
#
_symmetry.space_group_name_H-M   'P 1'
#
loop_
_entity.id
_entity.type
_entity.pdbx_description
1 polymer ?
#
loop_
_entity_poly.entity_id
_entity_poly.type
_entity_poly.pdbx_seq_one_letter_code
_entity_poly.pdbx_strand_id
1 'polypeptide(L)'
;MSSRVRHFEAIRIIPLPRAAVWHVLSHTDRLNRHIGLVPVVYGELSSDVGGFFRAATATVGGIKLRWREYPFQWEQDGRHSVVRIYDQGPIERFEGGIELEELGANKTKVVVFSEMAGRGAWGGAIVPIIAKQFINKTLEFCDKYLNGKDLNPAPRGPAPKSKLVNERLLDRLITDLKKRPVDAKHADALAHYLRTAGDGEVAALRPYEWAREENLKRNESLRTCLHAVRGGILNMRWSMMCPNCRVAKNESATLSGVENTIHCDLCGIDYDLNFDRYIELKFEVHPAIRRASADIYCATGPFSAPHILVQKRIDPGQSITIALMEAIEPLRLRVLRANKIVNVEPDAPSRPRLSFDGENWNTDSARGPFMVENTSDTAIYVALEKVVWDQEAVTAAQVTSLQEFRDLFSNEVLRPGRQVSIENVTLFFSDL
;
A
#
# COMPACT_ATOMS: atom_id res chain seq x y z
N MET A 1 8.53 26.84 27.32
CA MET A 1 8.33 25.54 28.00
C MET A 1 8.27 24.48 26.92
N SER A 2 9.20 23.51 26.93
CA SER A 2 9.12 22.35 26.03
C SER A 2 7.80 21.61 26.27
N SER A 3 7.09 21.25 25.21
CA SER A 3 5.81 20.54 25.34
C SER A 3 6.06 19.12 25.87
N ARG A 4 5.31 18.75 26.91
CA ARG A 4 5.42 17.42 27.52
C ARG A 4 4.77 16.38 26.60
N VAL A 5 5.55 15.41 26.15
CA VAL A 5 5.04 14.21 25.46
C VAL A 5 4.23 13.39 26.45
N ARG A 6 3.05 12.91 26.04
CA ARG A 6 2.19 12.01 26.81
C ARG A 6 1.90 10.76 26.01
N HIS A 7 1.99 9.61 26.68
CA HIS A 7 1.64 8.31 26.13
C HIS A 7 0.19 7.96 26.43
N PHE A 8 -0.51 7.45 25.43
CA PHE A 8 -1.87 6.94 25.52
C PHE A 8 -1.91 5.58 24.85
N GLU A 9 -2.52 4.60 25.51
CA GLU A 9 -2.70 3.28 24.93
C GLU A 9 -4.01 2.65 25.38
N ALA A 10 -4.49 1.70 24.60
CA ALA A 10 -5.54 0.80 25.01
C ALA A 10 -5.33 -0.57 24.37
N ILE A 11 -5.83 -1.60 25.06
CA ILE A 11 -5.66 -2.98 24.70
C ILE A 11 -7.01 -3.60 24.31
N ARG A 12 -7.01 -4.42 23.27
CA ARG A 12 -8.10 -5.33 22.92
C ARG A 12 -7.56 -6.72 22.65
N ILE A 13 -8.32 -7.74 23.05
CA ILE A 13 -8.02 -9.13 22.73
C ILE A 13 -8.97 -9.55 21.62
N ILE A 14 -8.40 -9.97 20.50
CA ILE A 14 -9.13 -10.34 19.30
C ILE A 14 -9.03 -11.87 19.11
N PRO A 15 -10.15 -12.58 18.90
CA PRO A 15 -10.20 -14.04 18.79
C PRO A 15 -9.80 -14.53 17.37
N LEU A 16 -8.69 -14.01 16.83
CA LEU A 16 -8.19 -14.33 15.51
C LEU A 16 -6.65 -14.51 15.53
N PRO A 17 -6.09 -15.28 14.58
CA PRO A 17 -4.65 -15.37 14.38
C PRO A 17 -4.03 -13.99 14.12
N ARG A 18 -2.78 -13.83 14.55
CA ARG A 18 -2.04 -12.57 14.45
C ARG A 18 -1.95 -12.05 13.00
N ALA A 19 -1.68 -12.93 12.05
CA ALA A 19 -1.61 -12.60 10.62
C ALA A 19 -2.96 -12.08 10.07
N ALA A 20 -4.08 -12.64 10.53
CA ALA A 20 -5.41 -12.21 10.10
C ALA A 20 -5.74 -10.81 10.64
N VAL A 21 -5.36 -10.53 11.90
CA VAL A 21 -5.47 -9.19 12.49
C VAL A 21 -4.56 -8.18 11.78
N TRP A 22 -3.33 -8.56 11.47
CA TRP A 22 -2.38 -7.73 10.72
C TRP A 22 -2.90 -7.39 9.33
N HIS A 23 -3.44 -8.35 8.59
CA HIS A 23 -3.99 -8.15 7.25
C HIS A 23 -5.03 -7.02 7.21
N VAL A 24 -5.83 -6.88 8.28
CA VAL A 24 -6.83 -5.81 8.38
C VAL A 24 -6.23 -4.50 8.88
N LEU A 25 -5.45 -4.52 9.97
CA LEU A 25 -4.99 -3.29 10.61
C LEU A 25 -3.80 -2.63 9.91
N SER A 26 -3.00 -3.39 9.14
CA SER A 26 -1.92 -2.85 8.32
C SER A 26 -2.44 -1.98 7.16
N HIS A 27 -3.71 -2.13 6.77
CA HIS A 27 -4.37 -1.27 5.78
C HIS A 27 -4.76 0.09 6.38
N THR A 28 -3.74 0.85 6.77
CA THR A 28 -3.84 2.15 7.45
C THR A 28 -4.68 3.18 6.69
N ASP A 29 -4.64 3.22 5.35
CA ASP A 29 -5.52 4.09 4.56
C ASP A 29 -7.01 3.79 4.82
N ARG A 30 -7.38 2.51 4.75
CA ARG A 30 -8.75 2.04 4.96
C ARG A 30 -9.18 2.21 6.42
N LEU A 31 -8.31 1.88 7.37
CA LEU A 31 -8.56 2.12 8.79
C LEU A 31 -8.84 3.62 9.04
N ASN A 32 -7.99 4.50 8.53
CA ASN A 32 -8.12 5.96 8.70
C ASN A 32 -9.45 6.49 8.13
N ARG A 33 -9.92 5.94 7.00
CA ARG A 33 -11.26 6.25 6.45
C ARG A 33 -12.38 5.84 7.41
N HIS A 34 -12.35 4.62 7.94
CA HIS A 34 -13.40 4.11 8.83
C HIS A 34 -13.49 4.86 10.15
N ILE A 35 -12.34 5.24 10.73
CA ILE A 35 -12.31 6.04 11.96
C ILE A 35 -12.61 7.54 11.71
N GLY A 36 -12.89 7.91 10.46
CA GLY A 36 -13.28 9.26 10.08
C GLY A 36 -12.18 10.29 10.23
N LEU A 37 -10.92 9.90 9.96
CA LEU A 37 -9.89 10.89 9.67
C LEU A 37 -10.22 11.60 8.36
N VAL A 38 -9.47 12.64 8.03
CA VAL A 38 -9.65 13.40 6.78
C VAL A 38 -8.59 13.00 5.76
N PRO A 39 -8.86 13.18 4.45
CA PRO A 39 -7.84 13.08 3.43
C PRO A 39 -6.63 13.97 3.70
N VAL A 40 -5.48 13.52 3.24
CA VAL A 40 -4.17 14.14 3.38
C VAL A 40 -3.63 14.47 2.00
N VAL A 41 -3.16 15.70 1.84
CA VAL A 41 -2.40 16.11 0.66
C VAL A 41 -0.92 16.04 1.00
N TYR A 42 -0.20 15.13 0.34
CA TYR A 42 1.24 14.96 0.48
C TYR A 42 1.97 15.84 -0.54
N GLY A 43 3.01 16.52 -0.08
CA GLY A 43 3.95 17.25 -0.91
C GLY A 43 5.20 16.42 -1.23
N GLU A 44 6.22 17.12 -1.71
CA GLU A 44 7.52 16.56 -2.06
C GLU A 44 8.25 15.98 -0.85
N LEU A 45 9.11 15.01 -1.14
CA LEU A 45 10.06 14.49 -0.15
C LEU A 45 11.12 15.56 0.15
N SER A 46 11.41 15.75 1.43
CA SER A 46 12.47 16.63 1.91
C SER A 46 13.27 15.92 3.01
N SER A 47 14.29 16.57 3.54
CA SER A 47 15.15 16.03 4.59
C SER A 47 15.51 17.07 5.62
N ASP A 48 15.66 16.62 6.85
CA ASP A 48 16.25 17.38 7.95
C ASP A 48 17.21 16.49 8.76
N VAL A 49 17.64 16.98 9.92
CA VAL A 49 18.52 16.23 10.85
C VAL A 49 17.89 14.90 11.28
N GLY A 50 16.56 14.83 11.30
CA GLY A 50 15.80 13.62 11.60
C GLY A 50 15.68 12.67 10.41
N GLY A 51 16.39 12.87 9.31
CA GLY A 51 16.28 12.05 8.09
C GLY A 51 15.30 12.64 7.07
N PHE A 52 14.82 11.81 6.15
CA PHE A 52 13.88 12.26 5.12
C PHE A 52 12.43 12.14 5.58
N PHE A 53 11.57 13.03 5.09
CA PHE A 53 10.15 13.12 5.42
C PHE A 53 9.34 13.62 4.23
N ARG A 54 8.01 13.42 4.24
CA ARG A 54 7.08 14.12 3.34
C ARG A 54 6.37 15.24 4.09
N ALA A 55 6.28 16.42 3.48
CA ALA A 55 5.35 17.43 3.95
C ALA A 55 3.91 16.95 3.68
N ALA A 56 3.01 17.17 4.63
CA ALA A 56 1.63 16.76 4.52
C ALA A 56 0.70 17.83 5.10
N THR A 57 -0.46 17.98 4.48
CA THR A 57 -1.49 18.93 4.92
C THR A 57 -2.87 18.29 4.96
N ALA A 58 -3.69 18.77 5.88
CA ALA A 58 -5.09 18.38 6.00
C ALA A 58 -5.91 19.50 6.63
N THR A 59 -7.23 19.48 6.45
CA THR A 59 -8.14 20.42 7.12
C THR A 59 -9.16 19.65 7.94
N VAL A 60 -9.19 19.91 9.25
CA VAL A 60 -10.13 19.26 10.19
C VAL A 60 -10.97 20.33 10.86
N GLY A 61 -12.29 20.33 10.62
CA GLY A 61 -13.20 21.31 11.24
C GLY A 61 -12.82 22.78 10.96
N GLY A 62 -12.28 23.07 9.77
CA GLY A 62 -11.79 24.40 9.38
C GLY A 62 -10.36 24.73 9.85
N ILE A 63 -9.76 23.89 10.71
CA ILE A 63 -8.38 24.06 11.16
C ILE A 63 -7.44 23.41 10.15
N LYS A 64 -6.55 24.22 9.56
CA LYS A 64 -5.46 23.73 8.70
C LYS A 64 -4.36 23.12 9.55
N LEU A 65 -3.97 21.90 9.20
CA LEU A 65 -2.85 21.18 9.78
C LEU A 65 -1.76 21.06 8.71
N ARG A 66 -0.51 21.22 9.15
CA ARG A 66 0.68 20.95 8.34
C ARG A 66 1.70 20.22 9.20
N TRP A 67 2.23 19.12 8.68
CA TRP A 67 3.25 18.33 9.37
C TRP A 67 4.26 17.74 8.40
N ARG A 68 5.38 17.32 8.98
CA ARG A 68 6.38 16.45 8.38
C ARG A 68 6.10 15.03 8.83
N GLU A 69 5.86 14.14 7.87
CA GLU A 69 5.64 12.71 8.10
C GLU A 69 6.92 11.94 7.74
N TYR A 70 7.51 11.30 8.74
CA TYR A 70 8.67 10.44 8.54
C TYR A 70 8.21 9.05 8.08
N PRO A 71 9.08 8.27 7.40
CA PRO A 71 8.75 6.93 6.94
C PRO A 71 8.15 6.08 8.06
N PHE A 72 7.06 5.38 7.73
CA PHE A 72 6.50 4.39 8.63
C PHE A 72 7.56 3.38 9.03
N GLN A 73 7.46 2.90 10.26
CA GLN A 73 8.25 1.79 10.75
C GLN A 73 7.32 0.62 10.97
N TRP A 74 7.69 -0.57 10.52
CA TRP A 74 6.90 -1.77 10.76
C TRP A 74 7.72 -3.04 10.75
N GLU A 75 7.11 -4.05 11.36
CA GLU A 75 7.48 -5.45 11.29
C GLU A 75 6.19 -6.21 11.00
N GLN A 76 6.15 -6.92 9.87
CA GLN A 76 4.98 -7.66 9.42
C GLN A 76 4.49 -8.60 10.52
N ASP A 77 3.15 -8.66 10.67
CA ASP A 77 2.44 -9.38 11.72
C ASP A 77 2.75 -8.94 13.15
N GLY A 78 3.60 -7.93 13.37
CA GLY A 78 4.04 -7.49 14.69
C GLY A 78 3.56 -6.10 15.02
N ARG A 79 3.99 -5.08 14.28
CA ARG A 79 3.71 -3.68 14.64
C ARG A 79 3.86 -2.75 13.46
N HIS A 80 3.20 -1.59 13.54
CA HIS A 80 3.55 -0.45 12.71
C HIS A 80 3.38 0.85 13.47
N SER A 81 4.16 1.87 13.15
CA SER A 81 4.01 3.22 13.68
C SER A 81 4.44 4.29 12.67
N VAL A 82 3.98 5.52 12.90
CA VAL A 82 4.38 6.69 12.13
C VAL A 82 4.67 7.86 13.05
N VAL A 83 5.71 8.61 12.71
CA VAL A 83 6.09 9.84 13.41
C VAL A 83 5.70 11.05 12.56
N ARG A 84 5.01 12.00 13.18
CA ARG A 84 4.62 13.28 12.59
C ARG A 84 5.08 14.44 13.46
N ILE A 85 5.78 15.39 12.87
CA ILE A 85 6.14 16.66 13.52
C ILE A 85 5.31 17.77 12.88
N TYR A 86 4.45 18.39 13.66
CA TYR A 86 3.51 19.39 13.16
C TYR A 86 4.18 20.76 13.17
N ASP A 87 4.08 21.45 12.03
CA ASP A 87 4.49 22.85 11.90
C ASP A 87 3.28 23.78 12.10
N GLN A 88 2.05 23.28 11.94
CA GLN A 88 0.80 24.03 12.13
C GLN A 88 -0.30 23.15 12.75
N GLY A 89 -1.08 23.71 13.70
CA GLY A 89 -2.18 23.02 14.40
C GLY A 89 -2.07 23.00 15.94
N PRO A 90 -2.94 22.26 16.64
CA PRO A 90 -2.87 22.06 18.10
C PRO A 90 -1.78 21.08 18.55
N ILE A 91 -1.39 20.16 17.67
CA ILE A 91 -0.39 19.12 17.93
C ILE A 91 0.98 19.69 17.56
N GLU A 92 2.01 19.30 18.30
CA GLU A 92 3.42 19.58 18.00
C GLU A 92 4.14 18.31 17.53
N ARG A 93 3.91 17.20 18.22
CA ARG A 93 4.44 15.87 17.85
C ARG A 93 3.35 14.82 18.02
N PHE A 94 3.33 13.87 17.10
CA PHE A 94 2.55 12.64 17.18
C PHE A 94 3.44 11.47 16.79
N GLU A 95 3.35 10.40 17.55
CA GLU A 95 3.76 9.06 17.14
C GLU A 95 2.62 8.10 17.48
N GLY A 96 2.26 7.21 16.59
CA GLY A 96 1.16 6.30 16.87
C GLY A 96 1.07 5.15 15.90
N GLY A 97 0.34 4.12 16.31
CA GLY A 97 0.27 2.87 15.58
C GLY A 97 -0.34 1.74 16.39
N ILE A 98 0.02 0.52 16.01
CA ILE A 98 -0.42 -0.70 16.69
C ILE A 98 0.75 -1.63 16.99
N GLU A 99 0.56 -2.46 18.00
CA GLU A 99 1.41 -3.62 18.31
C GLU A 99 0.54 -4.86 18.50
N LEU A 100 1.00 -5.98 17.98
CA LEU A 100 0.32 -7.26 17.95
C LEU A 100 1.17 -8.31 18.65
N GLU A 101 0.59 -8.93 19.67
CA GLU A 101 1.22 -9.99 20.43
C GLU A 101 0.35 -11.25 20.33
N GLU A 102 0.96 -12.37 19.97
CA GLU A 102 0.27 -13.66 19.94
C GLU A 102 0.10 -14.19 21.36
N LEU A 103 -1.14 -14.38 21.80
CA LEU A 103 -1.48 -15.02 23.08
C LEU A 103 -1.87 -16.50 22.90
N GLY A 104 -1.93 -16.97 21.65
CA GLY A 104 -2.28 -18.32 21.24
C GLY A 104 -2.76 -18.34 19.78
N ALA A 105 -2.91 -19.53 19.19
CA ALA A 105 -3.13 -19.73 17.74
C ALA A 105 -4.26 -18.87 17.13
N ASN A 106 -5.34 -18.61 17.88
CA ASN A 106 -6.47 -17.78 17.46
C ASN A 106 -6.74 -16.65 18.45
N LYS A 107 -5.70 -16.09 19.07
CA LYS A 107 -5.85 -15.06 20.09
C LYS A 107 -4.73 -14.06 19.99
N THR A 108 -5.08 -12.85 19.59
CA THR A 108 -4.12 -11.75 19.40
C THR A 108 -4.45 -10.61 20.34
N LYS A 109 -3.45 -10.14 21.07
CA LYS A 109 -3.53 -8.88 21.81
C LYS A 109 -3.15 -7.75 20.87
N VAL A 110 -4.06 -6.80 20.71
CA VAL A 110 -3.88 -5.57 19.94
C VAL A 110 -3.68 -4.43 20.94
N VAL A 111 -2.51 -3.80 20.88
CA VAL A 111 -2.24 -2.54 21.57
C VAL A 111 -2.36 -1.42 20.55
N VAL A 112 -3.28 -0.49 20.77
CA VAL A 112 -3.36 0.75 19.99
C VAL A 112 -2.75 1.85 20.85
N PHE A 113 -1.74 2.52 20.32
CA PHE A 113 -1.02 3.53 21.08
C PHE A 113 -0.85 4.84 20.31
N SER A 114 -0.64 5.90 21.08
CA SER A 114 -0.38 7.24 20.60
C SER A 114 0.45 8.01 21.63
N GLU A 115 1.61 8.51 21.21
CA GLU A 115 2.39 9.48 21.94
C GLU A 115 2.19 10.86 21.32
N MET A 116 1.77 11.84 22.13
CA MET A 116 1.46 13.18 21.62
C MET A 116 2.00 14.29 22.51
N ALA A 117 2.53 15.32 21.88
CA ALA A 117 2.84 16.61 22.48
C ALA A 117 1.95 17.70 21.89
N GLY A 118 1.40 18.56 22.74
CA GLY A 118 0.51 19.65 22.34
C GLY A 118 1.25 20.99 22.30
N ARG A 119 0.92 21.83 21.32
CA ARG A 119 1.51 23.16 21.18
C ARG A 119 0.90 24.14 22.18
N GLY A 120 1.72 24.67 23.08
CA GLY A 120 1.29 25.60 24.13
C GLY A 120 0.25 25.00 25.09
N ALA A 121 -0.33 25.84 25.95
CA ALA A 121 -1.29 25.38 26.97
C ALA A 121 -2.57 24.78 26.34
N TRP A 122 -3.11 25.42 25.31
CA TRP A 122 -4.33 24.96 24.64
C TRP A 122 -4.13 23.63 23.89
N GLY A 123 -3.03 23.49 23.13
CA GLY A 123 -2.67 22.21 22.50
C GLY A 123 -2.45 21.11 23.55
N GLY A 124 -1.82 21.46 24.67
CA GLY A 124 -1.68 20.58 25.83
C GLY A 124 -3.02 20.12 26.41
N ALA A 125 -4.05 20.95 26.42
CA ALA A 125 -5.38 20.57 26.92
C ALA A 125 -6.15 19.66 25.94
N ILE A 126 -6.03 19.86 24.63
CA ILE A 126 -6.84 19.14 23.62
C ILE A 126 -6.25 17.80 23.18
N VAL A 127 -4.93 17.63 23.23
CA VAL A 127 -4.25 16.39 22.80
C VAL A 127 -4.80 15.10 23.46
N PRO A 128 -5.12 15.03 24.77
CA PRO A 128 -5.71 13.83 25.37
C PRO A 128 -7.07 13.46 24.77
N ILE A 129 -7.85 14.46 24.36
CA ILE A 129 -9.16 14.26 23.73
C ILE A 129 -8.96 13.65 22.34
N ILE A 130 -8.02 14.21 21.56
CA ILE A 130 -7.67 13.70 20.22
C ILE A 130 -7.15 12.26 20.31
N ALA A 131 -6.21 12.00 21.22
CA ALA A 131 -5.64 10.66 21.42
C ALA A 131 -6.71 9.64 21.83
N LYS A 132 -7.56 9.99 22.80
CA LYS A 132 -8.68 9.12 23.24
C LYS A 132 -9.66 8.85 22.11
N GLN A 133 -9.99 9.85 21.29
CA GLN A 133 -10.89 9.68 20.15
C GLN A 133 -10.28 8.75 19.09
N PHE A 134 -9.01 8.94 18.73
CA PHE A 134 -8.28 8.08 17.79
C PHE A 134 -8.25 6.63 18.28
N ILE A 135 -7.86 6.41 19.55
CA ILE A 135 -7.81 5.08 20.16
C ILE A 135 -9.20 4.45 20.17
N ASN A 136 -10.21 5.11 20.74
CA ASN A 136 -11.56 4.56 20.87
C ASN A 136 -12.15 4.16 19.52
N LYS A 137 -12.04 5.02 18.49
CA LYS A 137 -12.56 4.69 17.16
C LYS A 137 -11.80 3.53 16.49
N THR A 138 -10.50 3.41 16.75
CA THR A 138 -9.72 2.26 16.27
C THR A 138 -10.17 0.98 16.95
N LEU A 139 -10.46 1.01 18.26
CA LEU A 139 -11.00 -0.16 18.97
C LEU A 139 -12.43 -0.49 18.50
N GLU A 140 -13.28 0.51 18.26
CA GLU A 140 -14.61 0.31 17.66
C GLU A 140 -14.51 -0.33 16.27
N PHE A 141 -13.52 0.06 15.47
CA PHE A 141 -13.21 -0.59 14.20
C PHE A 141 -12.82 -2.06 14.41
N CYS A 142 -11.91 -2.35 15.35
CA CYS A 142 -11.56 -3.72 15.72
C CYS A 142 -12.81 -4.51 16.15
N ASP A 143 -13.65 -3.94 17.02
CA ASP A 143 -14.85 -4.61 17.53
C ASP A 143 -15.86 -4.91 16.41
N LYS A 144 -15.96 -4.02 15.41
CA LYS A 144 -16.87 -4.19 14.28
C LYS A 144 -16.38 -5.22 13.28
N TYR A 145 -15.08 -5.22 12.97
CA TYR A 145 -14.53 -5.95 11.84
C TYR A 145 -13.69 -7.18 12.21
N LEU A 146 -13.25 -7.30 13.46
CA LEU A 146 -12.38 -8.39 13.92
C LEU A 146 -13.05 -9.32 14.95
N ASN A 147 -14.34 -9.12 15.26
CA ASN A 147 -15.11 -10.00 16.15
C ASN A 147 -15.81 -11.17 15.42
N GLY A 148 -15.71 -11.24 14.08
CA GLY A 148 -16.27 -12.33 13.26
C GLY A 148 -15.29 -13.47 13.01
N LYS A 149 -15.81 -14.67 12.67
CA LYS A 149 -14.99 -15.88 12.42
C LYS A 149 -14.41 -16.02 11.00
N ASP A 150 -14.65 -15.05 10.12
CA ASP A 150 -14.06 -15.04 8.79
C ASP A 150 -13.74 -13.60 8.36
N LEU A 151 -12.49 -13.37 7.97
CA LEU A 151 -11.97 -12.09 7.47
C LEU A 151 -11.64 -12.16 5.97
N ASN A 152 -12.13 -13.18 5.27
CA ASN A 152 -11.94 -13.32 3.84
C ASN A 152 -13.28 -13.11 3.10
N PRO A 153 -13.44 -11.99 2.36
CA PRO A 153 -12.46 -10.94 2.13
C PRO A 153 -12.28 -9.98 3.32
N ALA A 154 -11.16 -9.25 3.32
CA ALA A 154 -10.93 -8.21 4.32
C ALA A 154 -12.04 -7.15 4.28
N PRO A 155 -12.27 -6.42 5.39
CA PRO A 155 -13.22 -5.32 5.41
C PRO A 155 -12.94 -4.36 4.27
N ARG A 156 -13.95 -3.96 3.49
CA ARG A 156 -13.83 -2.94 2.45
C ARG A 156 -13.76 -1.54 3.02
N GLY A 157 -13.40 -0.57 2.19
CA GLY A 157 -13.63 0.84 2.48
C GLY A 157 -15.11 1.14 2.76
N PRO A 158 -15.43 2.26 3.44
CA PRO A 158 -16.82 2.64 3.67
C PRO A 158 -17.61 2.70 2.36
N ALA A 159 -18.74 1.99 2.31
CA ALA A 159 -19.64 2.02 1.15
C ALA A 159 -20.10 3.44 0.84
N PRO A 160 -20.33 3.78 -0.44
CA PRO A 160 -20.83 5.09 -0.81
C PRO A 160 -22.23 5.29 -0.22
N LYS A 161 -22.63 6.56 -0.06
CA LYS A 161 -24.05 6.86 0.12
C LYS A 161 -24.79 6.44 -1.15
N SER A 162 -25.88 5.68 -1.02
CA SER A 162 -26.61 5.07 -2.17
C SER A 162 -26.98 6.04 -3.29
N LYS A 163 -27.21 7.33 -2.98
CA LYS A 163 -27.51 8.39 -3.96
C LYS A 163 -26.37 8.72 -4.93
N LEU A 164 -25.19 8.14 -4.76
CA LEU A 164 -24.01 8.41 -5.59
C LEU A 164 -23.88 7.48 -6.81
N VAL A 165 -24.72 6.44 -6.91
CA VAL A 165 -24.71 5.48 -8.02
C VAL A 165 -25.91 5.72 -8.94
N ASN A 166 -25.66 5.82 -10.25
CA ASN A 166 -26.67 5.88 -11.29
C ASN A 166 -27.17 4.46 -11.61
N GLU A 167 -28.09 3.94 -10.78
CA GLU A 167 -28.59 2.57 -10.86
C GLU A 167 -29.16 2.21 -12.23
N ARG A 168 -29.97 3.10 -12.83
CA ARG A 168 -30.58 2.84 -14.15
C ARG A 168 -29.54 2.67 -15.25
N LEU A 169 -28.49 3.51 -15.23
CA LEU A 169 -27.41 3.41 -16.20
C LEU A 169 -26.61 2.13 -15.96
N LEU A 170 -26.28 1.84 -14.71
CA LEU A 170 -25.53 0.64 -14.34
C LEU A 170 -26.26 -0.64 -14.78
N ASP A 171 -27.54 -0.79 -14.44
CA ASP A 171 -28.34 -1.98 -14.80
C ASP A 171 -28.43 -2.19 -16.30
N ARG A 172 -28.65 -1.11 -17.07
CA ARG A 172 -28.68 -1.16 -18.53
C ARG A 172 -27.33 -1.63 -19.09
N LEU A 173 -26.24 -1.01 -18.66
CA LEU A 173 -24.90 -1.34 -19.16
C LEU A 173 -24.46 -2.75 -18.76
N ILE A 174 -24.83 -3.23 -17.56
CA ILE A 174 -24.57 -4.60 -17.13
C ILE A 174 -25.38 -5.61 -17.96
N THR A 175 -26.63 -5.27 -18.28
CA THR A 175 -27.44 -6.10 -19.20
C THR A 175 -26.80 -6.20 -20.58
N ASP A 176 -26.22 -5.10 -21.09
CA ASP A 176 -25.50 -5.12 -22.37
C ASP A 176 -24.15 -5.83 -22.26
N LEU A 177 -23.45 -5.72 -21.12
CA LEU A 177 -22.21 -6.45 -20.84
C LEU A 177 -22.45 -7.97 -20.88
N LYS A 178 -23.56 -8.47 -20.33
CA LYS A 178 -23.92 -9.90 -20.37
C LYS A 178 -24.15 -10.46 -21.79
N LYS A 179 -24.32 -9.61 -22.81
CA LYS A 179 -24.43 -10.02 -24.22
C LYS A 179 -23.07 -10.17 -24.91
N ARG A 180 -21.99 -9.75 -24.25
CA ARG A 180 -20.60 -9.90 -24.72
C ARG A 180 -20.04 -11.26 -24.29
N PRO A 181 -18.87 -11.69 -24.79
CA PRO A 181 -18.28 -12.97 -24.41
C PRO A 181 -17.67 -12.91 -22.98
N VAL A 182 -18.52 -12.68 -21.97
CA VAL A 182 -18.15 -12.65 -20.55
C VAL A 182 -19.10 -13.53 -19.74
N ASP A 183 -18.64 -14.08 -18.63
CA ASP A 183 -19.48 -14.82 -17.68
C ASP A 183 -20.49 -13.86 -17.00
N ALA A 184 -21.78 -14.21 -17.07
CA ALA A 184 -22.84 -13.43 -16.45
C ALA A 184 -22.66 -13.28 -14.93
N LYS A 185 -22.07 -14.29 -14.26
CA LYS A 185 -21.74 -14.23 -12.83
C LYS A 185 -20.75 -13.11 -12.53
N HIS A 186 -19.74 -12.93 -13.37
CA HIS A 186 -18.73 -11.87 -13.21
C HIS A 186 -19.31 -10.50 -13.50
N ALA A 187 -20.19 -10.38 -14.50
CA ALA A 187 -20.91 -9.14 -14.76
C ALA A 187 -21.79 -8.73 -13.55
N ASP A 188 -22.50 -9.68 -12.95
CA ASP A 188 -23.30 -9.43 -11.74
C ASP A 188 -22.44 -9.07 -10.53
N ALA A 189 -21.31 -9.76 -10.34
CA ALA A 189 -20.36 -9.46 -9.28
C ALA A 189 -19.75 -8.06 -9.45
N LEU A 190 -19.45 -7.63 -10.69
CA LEU A 190 -18.95 -6.28 -10.97
C LEU A 190 -20.03 -5.24 -10.63
N ALA A 191 -21.29 -5.49 -11.00
CA ALA A 191 -22.40 -4.61 -10.66
C ALA A 191 -22.56 -4.47 -9.14
N HIS A 192 -22.45 -5.57 -8.39
CA HIS A 192 -22.47 -5.54 -6.93
C HIS A 192 -21.29 -4.75 -6.37
N TYR A 193 -20.07 -5.01 -6.85
CA TYR A 193 -18.86 -4.33 -6.42
C TYR A 193 -18.95 -2.82 -6.61
N LEU A 194 -19.40 -2.35 -7.78
CA LEU A 194 -19.55 -0.92 -8.07
C LEU A 194 -20.58 -0.21 -7.18
N ARG A 195 -21.54 -0.95 -6.62
CA ARG A 195 -22.54 -0.43 -5.66
C ARG A 195 -22.00 -0.36 -4.24
N THR A 196 -21.24 -1.37 -3.81
CA THR A 196 -20.96 -1.60 -2.39
C THR A 196 -19.54 -1.28 -1.97
N ALA A 197 -18.56 -1.39 -2.87
CA ALA A 197 -17.16 -1.11 -2.56
C ALA A 197 -16.93 0.38 -2.29
N GLY A 198 -15.93 0.71 -1.48
CA GLY A 198 -15.54 2.07 -1.15
C GLY A 198 -14.96 2.82 -2.35
N ASP A 199 -14.84 4.14 -2.22
CA ASP A 199 -14.43 5.00 -3.34
C ASP A 199 -13.03 4.67 -3.88
N GLY A 200 -12.04 4.45 -3.01
CA GLY A 200 -10.68 4.08 -3.44
C GLY A 200 -10.62 2.74 -4.17
N GLU A 201 -11.50 1.81 -3.82
CA GLU A 201 -11.56 0.46 -4.41
C GLU A 201 -12.12 0.50 -5.84
N VAL A 202 -13.20 1.26 -6.07
CA VAL A 202 -13.76 1.43 -7.43
C VAL A 202 -12.99 2.44 -8.27
N ALA A 203 -12.13 3.28 -7.67
CA ALA A 203 -11.26 4.22 -8.39
C ALA A 203 -9.91 3.60 -8.80
N ALA A 204 -9.55 2.43 -8.25
CA ALA A 204 -8.30 1.73 -8.54
C ALA A 204 -8.49 0.20 -8.50
N LEU A 205 -9.55 -0.29 -9.16
CA LEU A 205 -9.91 -1.70 -9.22
C LEU A 205 -8.78 -2.51 -9.87
N ARG A 206 -8.26 -3.48 -9.11
CA ARG A 206 -7.30 -4.48 -9.58
C ARG A 206 -8.05 -5.79 -9.83
N PRO A 207 -8.10 -6.32 -11.06
CA PRO A 207 -9.01 -7.40 -11.42
C PRO A 207 -8.70 -8.73 -10.74
N TYR A 208 -7.43 -9.02 -10.43
CA TYR A 208 -7.05 -10.27 -9.77
C TYR A 208 -7.24 -10.22 -8.26
N GLU A 209 -6.98 -9.07 -7.64
CA GLU A 209 -7.34 -8.83 -6.24
C GLU A 209 -8.86 -8.95 -6.05
N TRP A 210 -9.64 -8.29 -6.93
CA TRP A 210 -11.10 -8.42 -6.97
C TRP A 210 -11.54 -9.88 -7.17
N ALA A 211 -10.87 -10.63 -8.07
CA ALA A 211 -11.17 -12.03 -8.29
C ALA A 211 -10.97 -12.88 -7.03
N ARG A 212 -9.86 -12.67 -6.30
CA ARG A 212 -9.59 -13.37 -5.04
C ARG A 212 -10.65 -13.03 -3.99
N GLU A 213 -10.96 -11.75 -3.81
CA GLU A 213 -11.90 -11.27 -2.79
C GLU A 213 -13.34 -11.77 -3.02
N GLU A 214 -13.77 -11.86 -4.27
CA GLU A 214 -15.12 -12.31 -4.64
C GLU A 214 -15.19 -13.80 -5.01
N ASN A 215 -14.09 -14.55 -4.84
CA ASN A 215 -13.96 -15.95 -5.22
C ASN A 215 -14.40 -16.22 -6.68
N LEU A 216 -13.86 -15.41 -7.60
CA LEU A 216 -14.10 -15.44 -9.03
C LEU A 216 -12.89 -16.03 -9.78
N LYS A 217 -13.14 -16.50 -11.00
CA LYS A 217 -12.06 -16.98 -11.88
C LYS A 217 -11.19 -15.81 -12.33
N ARG A 218 -9.89 -15.88 -12.01
CA ARG A 218 -8.87 -14.86 -12.26
C ARG A 218 -8.88 -14.28 -13.69
N ASN A 219 -8.76 -15.12 -14.71
CA ASN A 219 -8.69 -14.66 -16.11
C ASN A 219 -10.03 -14.08 -16.60
N GLU A 220 -11.15 -14.65 -16.14
CA GLU A 220 -12.48 -14.19 -16.49
C GLU A 220 -12.80 -12.83 -15.84
N SER A 221 -12.25 -12.54 -14.66
CA SER A 221 -12.32 -11.22 -14.02
C SER A 221 -11.60 -10.14 -14.83
N LEU A 222 -10.39 -10.42 -15.34
CA LEU A 222 -9.70 -9.50 -16.24
C LEU A 222 -10.49 -9.29 -17.53
N ARG A 223 -10.94 -10.37 -18.18
CA ARG A 223 -11.79 -10.31 -19.37
C ARG A 223 -13.04 -9.46 -19.15
N THR A 224 -13.75 -9.68 -18.03
CA THR A 224 -14.93 -8.90 -17.67
C THR A 224 -14.60 -7.42 -17.53
N CYS A 225 -13.48 -7.06 -16.90
CA CYS A 225 -13.04 -5.67 -16.78
C CYS A 225 -12.72 -5.04 -18.16
N LEU A 226 -12.02 -5.76 -19.04
CA LEU A 226 -11.72 -5.30 -20.41
C LEU A 226 -12.99 -5.03 -21.22
N HIS A 227 -13.95 -5.96 -21.19
CA HIS A 227 -15.25 -5.74 -21.84
C HIS A 227 -16.05 -4.63 -21.14
N ALA A 228 -15.99 -4.51 -19.82
CA ALA A 228 -16.64 -3.42 -19.10
C ALA A 228 -16.10 -2.04 -19.51
N VAL A 229 -14.81 -1.92 -19.82
CA VAL A 229 -14.24 -0.69 -20.42
C VAL A 229 -14.89 -0.39 -21.76
N ARG A 230 -14.93 -1.38 -22.66
CA ARG A 230 -15.61 -1.20 -23.95
C ARG A 230 -17.11 -0.97 -23.84
N GLY A 231 -17.71 -1.32 -22.71
CA GLY A 231 -19.12 -1.09 -22.39
C GLY A 231 -19.38 0.28 -21.77
N GLY A 232 -18.34 1.08 -21.51
CA GLY A 232 -18.46 2.37 -20.82
C GLY A 232 -18.80 2.24 -19.32
N ILE A 233 -18.52 1.08 -18.73
CA ILE A 233 -18.72 0.82 -17.29
C ILE A 233 -17.48 1.20 -16.50
N LEU A 234 -16.31 0.90 -17.05
CA LEU A 234 -15.01 1.19 -16.46
C LEU A 234 -14.18 2.05 -17.43
N ASN A 235 -13.14 2.70 -16.91
CA ASN A 235 -12.01 3.20 -17.70
C ASN A 235 -10.76 2.37 -17.37
N MET A 236 -9.79 2.36 -18.29
CA MET A 236 -8.46 1.81 -18.04
C MET A 236 -7.56 2.89 -17.46
N ARG A 237 -6.65 2.45 -16.60
CA ARG A 237 -5.59 3.28 -16.02
C ARG A 237 -4.33 2.46 -15.90
N TRP A 238 -3.27 2.97 -16.49
CA TRP A 238 -1.94 2.41 -16.37
C TRP A 238 -1.25 3.06 -15.18
N SER A 239 -0.71 2.28 -14.26
CA SER A 239 0.08 2.75 -13.11
C SER A 239 1.53 2.34 -13.30
N MET A 240 2.44 3.31 -13.24
CA MET A 240 3.88 3.06 -13.33
C MET A 240 4.47 2.99 -11.92
N MET A 241 5.00 1.83 -11.59
CA MET A 241 5.40 1.43 -10.25
C MET A 241 6.91 1.56 -10.08
N CYS A 242 7.35 2.05 -8.92
CA CYS A 242 8.77 2.03 -8.58
C CYS A 242 9.25 0.60 -8.32
N PRO A 243 10.42 0.17 -8.83
CA PRO A 243 10.93 -1.19 -8.62
C PRO A 243 11.27 -1.49 -7.15
N ASN A 244 11.54 -0.46 -6.34
CA ASN A 244 11.90 -0.62 -4.94
C ASN A 244 10.69 -0.59 -4.01
N CYS A 245 9.90 0.49 -4.01
CA CYS A 245 8.75 0.58 -3.11
C CYS A 245 7.47 -0.05 -3.68
N ARG A 246 7.42 -0.40 -4.97
CA ARG A 246 6.23 -0.93 -5.66
C ARG A 246 4.95 -0.12 -5.40
N VAL A 247 5.11 1.21 -5.40
CA VAL A 247 4.01 2.17 -5.34
C VAL A 247 4.00 2.94 -6.64
N ALA A 248 2.81 3.27 -7.14
CA ALA A 248 2.64 4.08 -8.35
C ALA A 248 3.27 5.46 -8.18
N LYS A 249 3.98 5.92 -9.20
CA LYS A 249 4.64 7.24 -9.26
C LYS A 249 4.05 8.13 -10.33
N ASN A 250 3.56 7.51 -11.40
CA ASN A 250 2.82 8.19 -12.44
C ASN A 250 1.69 7.27 -12.92
N GLU A 251 0.66 7.85 -13.53
CA GLU A 251 -0.47 7.14 -14.08
C GLU A 251 -0.90 7.74 -15.41
N SER A 252 -1.43 6.91 -16.31
CA SER A 252 -1.88 7.34 -17.63
C SER A 252 -3.15 6.62 -18.06
N ALA A 253 -4.01 7.30 -18.81
CA ALA A 253 -5.22 6.69 -19.36
C ALA A 253 -4.94 5.75 -20.55
N THR A 254 -3.77 5.89 -21.20
CA THR A 254 -3.39 5.05 -22.36
C THR A 254 -1.93 4.62 -22.25
N LEU A 255 -1.60 3.48 -22.84
CA LEU A 255 -0.24 2.95 -22.87
C LEU A 255 0.72 3.87 -23.65
N SER A 256 0.20 4.60 -24.63
CA SER A 256 0.96 5.60 -25.39
C SER A 256 1.34 6.85 -24.56
N GLY A 257 0.63 7.10 -23.47
CA GLY A 257 0.84 8.25 -22.58
C GLY A 257 1.85 7.98 -21.46
N VAL A 258 2.35 6.75 -21.33
CA VAL A 258 3.33 6.37 -20.31
C VAL A 258 4.69 7.03 -20.62
N GLU A 259 5.37 7.55 -19.59
CA GLU A 259 6.68 8.21 -19.69
C GLU A 259 7.84 7.20 -19.63
N ASN A 260 8.90 7.39 -20.44
CA ASN A 260 9.98 6.40 -20.55
C ASN A 260 10.81 6.21 -19.28
N THR A 261 11.04 7.31 -18.56
CA THR A 261 11.89 7.32 -17.37
C THR A 261 11.11 7.99 -16.26
N ILE A 262 11.14 7.39 -15.07
CA ILE A 262 10.38 7.86 -13.93
C ILE A 262 11.32 8.04 -12.75
N HIS A 263 11.18 9.18 -12.08
CA HIS A 263 11.86 9.45 -10.83
C HIS A 263 10.98 9.03 -9.65
N CYS A 264 11.53 8.23 -8.73
CA CYS A 264 10.90 7.97 -7.43
C CYS A 264 11.62 8.77 -6.35
N ASP A 265 10.99 9.85 -5.89
CA ASP A 265 11.49 10.71 -4.82
C ASP A 265 11.81 9.94 -3.52
N LEU A 266 10.90 9.05 -3.10
CA LEU A 266 11.00 8.24 -1.88
C LEU A 266 12.20 7.28 -1.91
N CYS A 267 12.41 6.64 -3.06
CA CYS A 267 13.51 5.68 -3.20
C CYS A 267 14.81 6.35 -3.70
N GLY A 268 14.75 7.58 -4.21
CA GLY A 268 15.91 8.28 -4.77
C GLY A 268 16.49 7.59 -6.00
N ILE A 269 15.64 7.05 -6.88
CA ILE A 269 16.09 6.37 -8.11
C ILE A 269 15.36 6.90 -9.33
N ASP A 270 16.08 6.90 -10.45
CA ASP A 270 15.53 6.97 -11.79
C ASP A 270 15.53 5.56 -12.39
N TYR A 271 14.47 5.21 -13.11
CA TYR A 271 14.36 3.90 -13.75
C TYR A 271 13.57 3.99 -15.05
N ASP A 272 13.96 3.13 -15.99
CA ASP A 272 13.25 2.95 -17.24
C ASP A 272 12.07 2.00 -17.06
N LEU A 273 11.05 2.16 -17.90
CA LEU A 273 9.88 1.30 -17.89
C LEU A 273 10.21 -0.15 -18.26
N ASN A 274 9.76 -1.07 -17.43
CA ASN A 274 9.75 -2.50 -17.70
C ASN A 274 8.30 -2.99 -17.77
N PHE A 275 7.90 -3.54 -18.92
CA PHE A 275 6.50 -3.93 -19.16
C PHE A 275 6.07 -5.18 -18.39
N ASP A 276 7.02 -6.01 -18.00
CA ASP A 276 6.76 -7.26 -17.29
C ASP A 276 6.50 -7.03 -15.81
N ARG A 277 6.97 -5.89 -15.27
CA ARG A 277 6.97 -5.64 -13.83
C ARG A 277 6.43 -4.26 -13.50
N TYR A 278 6.96 -3.20 -14.09
CA TYR A 278 6.78 -1.84 -13.55
C TYR A 278 5.54 -1.12 -14.06
N ILE A 279 4.76 -1.74 -14.96
CA ILE A 279 3.53 -1.15 -15.46
C ILE A 279 2.36 -2.08 -15.19
N GLU A 280 1.44 -1.60 -14.37
CA GLU A 280 0.22 -2.31 -13.98
C GLU A 280 -1.00 -1.69 -14.66
N LEU A 281 -1.90 -2.52 -15.17
CA LEU A 281 -3.24 -2.13 -15.60
C LEU A 281 -4.22 -2.21 -14.43
N LYS A 282 -4.88 -1.10 -14.15
CA LYS A 282 -6.00 -0.96 -13.22
C LYS A 282 -7.23 -0.44 -13.97
N PHE A 283 -8.36 -0.53 -13.29
CA PHE A 283 -9.62 -0.02 -13.79
C PHE A 283 -10.23 0.96 -12.80
N GLU A 284 -11.00 1.91 -13.32
CA GLU A 284 -11.77 2.85 -12.49
C GLU A 284 -13.22 2.88 -12.97
N VAL A 285 -14.17 3.08 -12.06
CA VAL A 285 -15.58 3.22 -12.43
C VAL A 285 -15.79 4.47 -13.30
N HIS A 286 -16.57 4.33 -14.36
CA HIS A 286 -16.87 5.47 -15.22
C HIS A 286 -17.71 6.52 -14.44
N PRO A 287 -17.35 7.82 -14.47
CA PRO A 287 -17.97 8.85 -13.61
C PRO A 287 -19.46 9.10 -13.89
N ALA A 288 -19.98 8.67 -15.05
CA ALA A 288 -21.41 8.70 -15.35
C ALA A 288 -22.23 7.67 -14.54
N ILE A 289 -21.57 6.60 -14.07
CA ILE A 289 -22.16 5.58 -13.19
C ILE A 289 -22.01 6.02 -11.74
N ARG A 290 -20.78 6.33 -11.31
CA ARG A 290 -20.47 6.70 -9.94
C ARG A 290 -19.24 7.59 -9.94
N ARG A 291 -19.32 8.74 -9.27
CA ARG A 291 -18.12 9.54 -8.97
C ARG A 291 -17.49 8.98 -7.70
N ALA A 292 -16.27 8.50 -7.80
CA ALA A 292 -15.49 7.97 -6.69
C ALA A 292 -14.19 8.77 -6.54
N SER A 293 -13.80 9.04 -5.29
CA SER A 293 -12.56 9.74 -5.00
C SER A 293 -11.41 8.79 -4.64
N ALA A 294 -10.24 9.02 -5.24
CA ALA A 294 -8.98 8.38 -4.87
C ALA A 294 -8.24 9.15 -3.76
N ASP A 295 -8.97 9.85 -2.88
CA ASP A 295 -8.42 10.59 -1.75
C ASP A 295 -7.47 9.73 -0.92
N ILE A 296 -6.31 10.25 -0.55
CA ILE A 296 -5.31 9.51 0.22
C ILE A 296 -5.46 9.85 1.70
N TYR A 297 -5.57 8.85 2.56
CA TYR A 297 -5.60 8.98 4.03
C TYR A 297 -4.30 8.49 4.67
N CYS A 298 -3.57 7.61 3.97
CA CYS A 298 -2.23 7.17 4.31
C CYS A 298 -1.47 6.75 3.04
N ALA A 299 -0.34 7.39 2.74
CA ALA A 299 0.40 7.12 1.49
C ALA A 299 1.48 6.04 1.61
N THR A 300 2.07 5.88 2.80
CA THR A 300 3.30 5.10 3.00
C THR A 300 3.19 4.08 4.12
N GLY A 301 1.97 3.61 4.40
CA GLY A 301 1.73 2.55 5.38
C GLY A 301 2.11 1.15 4.86
N PRO A 302 2.15 0.13 5.73
CA PRO A 302 2.61 -1.22 5.37
C PRO A 302 1.80 -1.86 4.24
N PHE A 303 0.48 -1.64 4.18
CA PHE A 303 -0.36 -2.19 3.11
C PHE A 303 -0.04 -1.63 1.71
N SER A 304 0.51 -0.42 1.61
CA SER A 304 0.89 0.17 0.31
C SER A 304 2.15 -0.48 -0.28
N ALA A 305 2.94 -1.19 0.53
CA ALA A 305 4.16 -1.88 0.12
C ALA A 305 4.25 -3.26 0.80
N PRO A 306 3.32 -4.19 0.52
CA PRO A 306 3.18 -5.46 1.26
C PRO A 306 4.35 -6.42 1.04
N HIS A 307 5.21 -6.17 0.05
CA HIS A 307 6.44 -6.93 -0.16
C HIS A 307 7.55 -6.56 0.83
N ILE A 308 7.46 -5.41 1.51
CA ILE A 308 8.41 -5.02 2.54
C ILE A 308 7.94 -5.60 3.87
N LEU A 309 8.70 -6.56 4.39
CA LEU A 309 8.39 -7.29 5.62
C LEU A 309 8.77 -6.50 6.86
N VAL A 310 9.89 -5.78 6.80
CA VAL A 310 10.40 -4.95 7.88
C VAL A 310 10.86 -3.63 7.29
N GLN A 311 10.46 -2.51 7.89
CA GLN A 311 11.07 -1.21 7.63
C GLN A 311 11.36 -0.51 8.96
N LYS A 312 12.62 -0.16 9.22
CA LYS A 312 13.01 0.49 10.48
C LYS A 312 14.06 1.56 10.29
N ARG A 313 14.00 2.56 11.17
CA ARG A 313 15.07 3.54 11.36
C ARG A 313 16.19 2.94 12.22
N ILE A 314 17.43 3.25 11.90
CA ILE A 314 18.60 2.98 12.74
C ILE A 314 19.42 4.27 12.82
N ASP A 315 19.49 4.86 14.02
CA ASP A 315 20.31 6.06 14.26
C ASP A 315 21.82 5.72 14.27
N PRO A 316 22.71 6.72 14.11
CA PRO A 316 24.17 6.50 14.15
C PRO A 316 24.62 5.73 15.40
N GLY A 317 25.42 4.69 15.21
CA GLY A 317 25.93 3.83 16.27
C GLY A 317 24.88 2.92 16.94
N GLN A 318 23.64 2.89 16.43
CA GLN A 318 22.61 1.98 16.92
C GLN A 318 22.53 0.71 16.07
N SER A 319 21.86 -0.29 16.64
CA SER A 319 21.60 -1.56 15.96
C SER A 319 20.19 -2.06 16.24
N ILE A 320 19.64 -2.84 15.31
CA ILE A 320 18.35 -3.54 15.47
C ILE A 320 18.52 -5.02 15.16
N THR A 321 17.72 -5.87 15.78
CA THR A 321 17.63 -7.28 15.42
C THR A 321 16.55 -7.48 14.37
N ILE A 322 16.89 -8.19 13.30
CA ILE A 322 15.92 -8.72 12.33
C ILE A 322 15.80 -10.22 12.59
N ALA A 323 14.74 -10.60 13.29
CA ALA A 323 14.51 -11.94 13.80
C ALA A 323 13.88 -12.91 12.78
N LEU A 324 13.78 -12.51 11.50
CA LEU A 324 13.10 -13.33 10.50
C LEU A 324 13.80 -14.70 10.38
N MET A 325 13.03 -15.75 10.66
CA MET A 325 13.45 -17.15 10.57
C MET A 325 13.75 -17.50 9.11
N GLU A 326 14.70 -18.43 8.92
CA GLU A 326 15.17 -19.00 7.63
C GLU A 326 14.30 -18.60 6.45
N ALA A 327 14.75 -17.61 5.68
CA ALA A 327 13.98 -17.10 4.55
C ALA A 327 13.67 -18.27 3.60
N ILE A 328 12.41 -18.74 3.58
CA ILE A 328 11.96 -19.82 2.69
C ILE A 328 12.04 -19.37 1.23
N GLU A 329 12.02 -18.05 1.00
CA GLU A 329 12.12 -17.41 -0.30
C GLU A 329 13.25 -16.35 -0.31
N PRO A 330 13.85 -16.05 -1.47
CA PRO A 330 14.85 -14.98 -1.60
C PRO A 330 14.29 -13.61 -1.20
N LEU A 331 15.00 -12.95 -0.28
CA LEU A 331 14.73 -11.60 0.18
C LEU A 331 15.93 -10.69 -0.12
N ARG A 332 15.74 -9.39 0.08
CA ARG A 332 16.84 -8.43 0.08
C ARG A 332 16.67 -7.42 1.21
N LEU A 333 17.78 -7.07 1.86
CA LEU A 333 17.83 -5.94 2.80
C LEU A 333 18.38 -4.73 2.06
N ARG A 334 17.62 -3.64 2.02
CA ARG A 334 17.99 -2.41 1.30
C ARG A 334 18.02 -1.21 2.24
N VAL A 335 19.04 -0.37 2.10
CA VAL A 335 19.02 0.98 2.69
C VAL A 335 18.18 1.89 1.79
N LEU A 336 17.12 2.50 2.32
CA LEU A 336 16.29 3.45 1.58
C LEU A 336 17.14 4.63 1.11
N ARG A 337 16.86 5.13 -0.11
CA ARG A 337 17.57 6.21 -0.80
C ARG A 337 19.01 5.90 -1.22
N ALA A 338 19.82 5.27 -0.38
CA ALA A 338 21.16 4.79 -0.78
C ALA A 338 21.06 3.61 -1.76
N ASN A 339 19.98 2.83 -1.68
CA ASN A 339 19.69 1.66 -2.52
C ASN A 339 20.79 0.59 -2.53
N LYS A 340 21.60 0.56 -1.47
CA LYS A 340 22.60 -0.47 -1.20
C LYS A 340 21.92 -1.70 -0.62
N ILE A 341 22.24 -2.87 -1.17
CA ILE A 341 21.51 -4.11 -0.94
C ILE A 341 22.42 -5.20 -0.37
N VAL A 342 21.88 -6.01 0.53
CA VAL A 342 22.38 -7.35 0.87
C VAL A 342 21.32 -8.37 0.45
N ASN A 343 21.71 -9.39 -0.31
CA ASN A 343 20.84 -10.51 -0.64
C ASN A 343 20.66 -11.41 0.58
N VAL A 344 19.42 -11.74 0.91
CA VAL A 344 19.08 -12.57 2.07
C VAL A 344 18.48 -13.87 1.57
N GLU A 345 19.29 -14.93 1.60
CA GLU A 345 19.00 -16.21 0.95
C GLU A 345 19.17 -17.37 1.95
N PRO A 346 18.37 -18.45 1.84
CA PRO A 346 18.47 -19.60 2.74
C PRO A 346 19.80 -20.36 2.67
N ASP A 347 20.50 -20.31 1.54
CA ASP A 347 21.79 -20.95 1.28
C ASP A 347 23.00 -20.01 1.46
N ALA A 348 22.77 -18.72 1.73
CA ALA A 348 23.84 -17.76 2.00
C ALA A 348 24.57 -18.07 3.34
N PRO A 349 25.81 -17.56 3.51
CA PRO A 349 26.53 -17.68 4.77
C PRO A 349 25.76 -17.06 5.95
N SER A 350 25.71 -17.78 7.08
CA SER A 350 25.18 -17.22 8.33
C SER A 350 26.08 -16.07 8.80
N ARG A 351 25.50 -14.88 8.92
CA ARG A 351 26.22 -13.68 9.36
C ARG A 351 25.45 -13.03 10.50
N PRO A 352 25.94 -13.09 11.74
CA PRO A 352 25.19 -12.57 12.88
C PRO A 352 25.08 -11.04 12.89
N ARG A 353 25.92 -10.34 12.12
CA ARG A 353 25.95 -8.88 12.06
C ARG A 353 26.19 -8.37 10.63
N LEU A 354 25.32 -7.46 10.21
CA LEU A 354 25.42 -6.66 8.99
C LEU A 354 25.62 -5.21 9.39
N SER A 355 26.68 -4.58 8.92
CA SER A 355 27.01 -3.19 9.25
C SER A 355 27.03 -2.37 7.97
N PHE A 356 26.41 -1.19 8.01
CA PHE A 356 26.40 -0.21 6.93
C PHE A 356 27.19 1.03 7.34
N ASP A 357 28.24 1.35 6.58
CA ASP A 357 29.19 2.44 6.90
C ASP A 357 28.79 3.82 6.35
N GLY A 358 27.69 3.88 5.59
CA GLY A 358 27.24 5.10 4.89
C GLY A 358 27.30 4.94 3.38
N GLU A 359 28.13 4.03 2.88
CA GLU A 359 28.32 3.77 1.46
C GLU A 359 28.10 2.31 1.09
N ASN A 360 28.54 1.37 1.92
CA ASN A 360 28.54 -0.06 1.62
C ASN A 360 28.12 -0.90 2.81
N TRP A 361 27.57 -2.06 2.49
CA TRP A 361 27.42 -3.14 3.45
C TRP A 361 28.75 -3.87 3.61
N ASN A 362 29.00 -4.44 4.80
CA ASN A 362 30.16 -5.30 5.05
C ASN A 362 30.10 -6.68 4.33
N THR A 363 29.04 -6.94 3.56
CA THR A 363 28.80 -8.17 2.80
C THR A 363 27.74 -7.94 1.73
N ASP A 364 27.77 -8.75 0.67
CA ASP A 364 26.74 -8.74 -0.38
C ASP A 364 25.61 -9.75 -0.12
N SER A 365 25.85 -10.77 0.72
CA SER A 365 24.85 -11.77 1.07
C SER A 365 24.91 -12.21 2.54
N ALA A 366 23.77 -12.64 3.07
CA ALA A 366 23.62 -13.13 4.43
C ALA A 366 22.42 -14.07 4.60
N ARG A 367 22.48 -14.94 5.61
CA ARG A 367 21.33 -15.71 6.09
C ARG A 367 20.93 -15.26 7.50
N GLY A 368 19.62 -15.10 7.70
CA GLY A 368 19.03 -14.71 8.99
C GLY A 368 19.07 -15.80 10.06
N PRO A 369 18.84 -15.43 11.35
CA PRO A 369 18.63 -14.07 11.85
C PRO A 369 19.93 -13.27 11.95
N PHE A 370 19.84 -11.95 11.91
CA PHE A 370 21.01 -11.06 12.01
C PHE A 370 20.69 -9.72 12.69
N MET A 371 21.73 -9.12 13.27
CA MET A 371 21.72 -7.75 13.75
C MET A 371 22.13 -6.82 12.62
N VAL A 372 21.39 -5.74 12.41
CA VAL A 372 21.71 -4.67 11.47
C VAL A 372 22.20 -3.47 12.25
N GLU A 373 23.39 -3.00 11.94
CA GLU A 373 24.07 -1.90 12.61
C GLU A 373 24.31 -0.74 11.64
N ASN A 374 24.08 0.47 12.11
CA ASN A 374 24.43 1.69 11.39
C ASN A 374 25.74 2.26 11.95
N THR A 375 26.83 2.09 11.22
CA THR A 375 28.15 2.62 11.59
C THR A 375 28.46 3.95 10.89
N SER A 376 27.51 4.50 10.13
CA SER A 376 27.62 5.83 9.52
C SER A 376 27.31 6.96 10.52
N ASP A 377 27.50 8.20 10.08
CA ASP A 377 27.24 9.42 10.86
C ASP A 377 25.80 9.95 10.71
N THR A 378 24.98 9.35 9.85
CA THR A 378 23.59 9.75 9.60
C THR A 378 22.62 8.62 9.88
N ALA A 379 21.38 8.96 10.23
CA ALA A 379 20.36 7.95 10.44
C ALA A 379 19.93 7.31 9.11
N ILE A 380 19.77 5.99 9.12
CA ILE A 380 19.35 5.22 7.94
C ILE A 380 17.98 4.60 8.17
N TYR A 381 17.28 4.32 7.06
CA TYR A 381 16.11 3.46 7.05
C TYR A 381 16.46 2.20 6.27
N VAL A 382 16.25 1.04 6.86
CA VAL A 382 16.43 -0.25 6.20
C VAL A 382 15.08 -0.88 5.91
N ALA A 383 14.97 -1.56 4.77
CA ALA A 383 13.81 -2.36 4.38
C ALA A 383 14.25 -3.78 4.05
N LEU A 384 13.72 -4.77 4.77
CA LEU A 384 13.80 -6.18 4.38
C LEU A 384 12.58 -6.49 3.51
N GLU A 385 12.81 -6.87 2.26
CA GLU A 385 11.74 -6.96 1.27
C GLU A 385 11.86 -8.19 0.37
N LYS A 386 10.70 -8.70 -0.07
CA LYS A 386 10.61 -9.80 -1.03
C LYS A 386 11.13 -9.35 -2.38
N VAL A 387 11.87 -10.24 -3.05
CA VAL A 387 12.33 -10.00 -4.43
C VAL A 387 11.25 -10.35 -5.44
N VAL A 388 10.44 -11.37 -5.15
CA VAL A 388 9.34 -11.83 -6.02
C VAL A 388 8.29 -10.72 -6.18
N TRP A 389 7.91 -10.46 -7.44
CA TRP A 389 6.93 -9.42 -7.80
C TRP A 389 5.49 -9.83 -7.48
N ASP A 390 4.61 -8.83 -7.36
CA ASP A 390 3.21 -9.06 -7.02
C ASP A 390 2.51 -9.85 -8.12
N GLN A 391 2.06 -11.06 -7.78
CA GLN A 391 1.35 -11.94 -8.70
C GLN A 391 -0.09 -11.50 -8.94
N GLU A 392 -0.63 -10.53 -8.21
CA GLU A 392 -1.99 -10.00 -8.39
C GLU A 392 -2.03 -8.76 -9.30
N ALA A 393 -0.88 -8.23 -9.68
CA ALA A 393 -0.81 -7.18 -10.68
C ALA A 393 -1.07 -7.73 -12.10
N VAL A 394 -1.86 -7.01 -12.89
CA VAL A 394 -1.96 -7.25 -14.33
C VAL A 394 -0.91 -6.39 -15.01
N THR A 395 0.11 -7.01 -15.58
CA THR A 395 1.22 -6.26 -16.18
C THR A 395 0.91 -5.87 -17.62
N ALA A 396 1.57 -4.83 -18.13
CA ALA A 396 1.44 -4.43 -19.53
C ALA A 396 1.81 -5.55 -20.49
N ALA A 397 2.91 -6.28 -20.22
CA ALA A 397 3.30 -7.42 -21.03
C ALA A 397 2.23 -8.52 -21.05
N GLN A 398 1.67 -8.84 -19.88
CA GLN A 398 0.62 -9.84 -19.77
C GLN A 398 -0.59 -9.47 -20.60
N VAL A 399 -1.16 -8.27 -20.41
CA VAL A 399 -2.41 -7.91 -21.07
C VAL A 399 -2.23 -7.69 -22.58
N THR A 400 -1.10 -7.12 -23.02
CA THR A 400 -0.83 -6.89 -24.45
C THR A 400 -0.57 -8.18 -25.23
N SER A 401 -0.16 -9.24 -24.55
CA SER A 401 -0.05 -10.59 -25.13
C SER A 401 -1.40 -11.25 -25.42
N LEU A 402 -2.51 -10.79 -24.82
CA LEU A 402 -3.85 -11.34 -25.04
C LEU A 402 -4.39 -10.88 -26.40
N GLN A 403 -4.80 -11.83 -27.26
CA GLN A 403 -5.45 -11.51 -28.54
C GLN A 403 -6.70 -10.65 -28.33
N GLU A 404 -7.51 -11.02 -27.34
CA GLU A 404 -8.73 -10.32 -26.99
C GLU A 404 -8.46 -8.86 -26.59
N PHE A 405 -7.35 -8.57 -25.90
CA PHE A 405 -6.97 -7.18 -25.60
C PHE A 405 -6.63 -6.40 -26.88
N ARG A 406 -5.88 -7.00 -27.80
CA ARG A 406 -5.51 -6.33 -29.07
C ARG A 406 -6.72 -6.06 -29.95
N ASP A 407 -7.67 -7.00 -30.00
CA ASP A 407 -8.92 -6.84 -30.74
C ASP A 407 -9.79 -5.75 -30.12
N LEU A 408 -9.91 -5.78 -28.79
CA LEU A 408 -10.67 -4.78 -28.06
C LEU A 408 -9.94 -3.44 -28.01
N PHE A 409 -8.63 -3.31 -28.12
CA PHE A 409 -7.94 -2.04 -27.87
C PHE A 409 -6.82 -1.79 -28.88
N SER A 410 -7.16 -1.82 -30.17
CA SER A 410 -6.22 -1.59 -31.27
C SER A 410 -5.47 -0.26 -31.25
N ASN A 411 -5.95 0.73 -30.47
CA ASN A 411 -5.28 2.03 -30.28
C ASN A 411 -4.34 2.06 -29.06
N GLU A 412 -4.32 1.02 -28.21
CA GLU A 412 -3.39 0.88 -27.08
C GLU A 412 -2.03 0.35 -27.60
N VAL A 413 -1.42 1.12 -28.49
CA VAL A 413 -0.12 0.82 -29.10
C VAL A 413 0.93 1.75 -28.52
N LEU A 414 2.13 1.21 -28.29
CA LEU A 414 3.31 2.01 -27.96
C LEU A 414 3.57 3.05 -29.05
N ARG A 415 3.99 4.26 -28.65
CA ARG A 415 4.40 5.26 -29.65
C ARG A 415 5.55 4.69 -30.51
N PRO A 416 5.51 4.89 -31.84
CA PRO A 416 6.61 4.47 -32.72
C PRO A 416 7.97 5.01 -32.23
N GLY A 417 9.01 4.18 -32.28
CA GLY A 417 10.36 4.54 -31.85
C GLY A 417 10.63 4.38 -30.34
N ARG A 418 9.67 3.91 -29.54
CA ARG A 418 9.90 3.58 -28.12
C ARG A 418 10.48 2.18 -27.95
N GLN A 419 11.61 2.10 -27.26
CA GLN A 419 12.18 0.84 -26.78
C GLN A 419 11.61 0.55 -25.39
N VAL A 420 11.29 -0.72 -25.15
CA VAL A 420 10.72 -1.19 -23.89
C VAL A 420 11.42 -2.49 -23.53
N SER A 421 11.83 -2.62 -22.27
CA SER A 421 12.40 -3.88 -21.78
C SER A 421 11.30 -4.84 -21.36
N ILE A 422 11.43 -6.08 -21.83
CA ILE A 422 10.72 -7.27 -21.38
C ILE A 422 11.84 -8.23 -20.94
N GLU A 423 11.86 -8.59 -19.66
CA GLU A 423 12.85 -9.50 -19.09
C GLU A 423 12.53 -10.96 -19.38
N ASN A 424 11.26 -11.35 -19.36
CA ASN A 424 10.85 -12.76 -19.49
C ASN A 424 9.66 -12.90 -20.43
N VAL A 425 9.81 -13.71 -21.47
CA VAL A 425 8.70 -14.17 -22.33
C VAL A 425 8.63 -15.68 -22.26
N THR A 426 7.50 -16.21 -21.80
CA THR A 426 7.23 -17.65 -21.86
C THR A 426 6.51 -17.97 -23.18
N LEU A 427 7.18 -18.69 -24.06
CA LEU A 427 6.59 -19.19 -25.30
C LEU A 427 6.23 -20.67 -25.12
N PHE A 428 4.94 -20.99 -25.25
CA PHE A 428 4.47 -22.37 -25.29
C PHE A 428 4.19 -22.76 -26.75
N PHE A 429 4.91 -23.78 -27.22
CA PHE A 429 4.64 -24.41 -28.51
C PHE A 429 3.79 -25.66 -28.23
N SER A 430 2.52 -25.64 -28.64
CA SER A 430 1.61 -26.78 -28.45
C SER A 430 1.71 -27.84 -29.54
N ASP A 431 2.54 -27.61 -30.56
CA ASP A 431 2.59 -28.45 -31.75
C ASP A 431 4.06 -28.86 -31.99
N LEU A 432 4.39 -30.08 -31.54
CA LEU A 432 5.51 -30.88 -32.06
C LEU A 432 4.98 -32.26 -32.42
#